data_AF-A0A843DA73-F1
#
_entry.id   AF-A0A843DA73-F1
#
_cell.length_a   1.000
_cell.length_b   1.000
_cell.length_c   1.000
_cell.angle_alpha   90.00
_cell.angle_beta   90.00
_cell.angle_gamma   90.00
#
_symmetry.space_group_name_H-M   'P 1'
#
loop_
_entity.id
_entity.type
_entity.pdbx_description
1 polymer ?
#
loop_
_entity_poly.entity_id
_entity_poly.type
_entity_poly.pdbx_seq_one_letter_code
_entity_poly.pdbx_strand_id
1 'polypeptide(L)'
;MKITAIGADISRNDVSCSKELTQNIENNLHKLKELGAKQAALTNITGDDVVVSAFVEDDLLEIVNEGIVNILRDCAENLGDLSGISKDESEAGEGISYAEASFRPGFYPDAIILGFDTYGGEPFVADVANSAIKAARGMDNLTDVSDLIEAKTKKIPGVGYVSSETDDPVVVATVENIESVGVIASAMIGAALGNKNTYLVERGTTCNVLPGSVIFSATALMNGNVIDLAVPFQNKTRILR
;
A
#
# COMPACT_ATOMS: atom_id res chain seq x y z
N MET A 1 13.70 -11.24 -6.95
CA MET A 1 13.32 -10.44 -5.77
C MET A 1 12.45 -9.27 -6.17
N LYS A 2 11.36 -9.10 -5.45
CA LYS A 2 10.39 -8.02 -5.59
C LYS A 2 9.89 -7.57 -4.22
N ILE A 3 9.19 -6.46 -4.20
CA ILE A 3 8.30 -6.09 -3.10
C ILE A 3 6.89 -6.51 -3.47
N THR A 4 6.17 -7.09 -2.50
CA THR A 4 4.72 -7.25 -2.52
C THR A 4 4.12 -6.34 -1.46
N ALA A 5 2.96 -5.73 -1.74
CA ALA A 5 2.19 -4.96 -0.79
C ALA A 5 0.70 -5.30 -0.94
N ILE A 6 0.05 -5.56 0.19
CA ILE A 6 -1.38 -5.85 0.26
C ILE A 6 -2.03 -4.86 1.21
N GLY A 7 -3.02 -4.13 0.72
CA GLY A 7 -3.88 -3.23 1.48
C GLY A 7 -5.21 -3.90 1.82
N ALA A 8 -5.80 -3.55 2.96
CA ALA A 8 -7.12 -4.04 3.35
C ALA A 8 -7.79 -3.13 4.39
N ASP A 9 -9.10 -2.94 4.25
CA ASP A 9 -9.99 -2.59 5.36
C ASP A 9 -10.36 -3.86 6.14
N ILE A 10 -9.87 -3.92 7.37
CA ILE A 10 -10.20 -4.95 8.37
C ILE A 10 -10.53 -4.33 9.73
N SER A 11 -10.80 -3.03 9.74
CA SER A 11 -11.19 -2.27 10.91
C SER A 11 -12.66 -2.50 11.23
N ARG A 12 -13.05 -2.30 12.48
CA ARG A 12 -14.48 -2.28 12.86
C ARG A 12 -15.17 -0.94 12.57
N ASN A 13 -14.45 0.05 12.08
CA ASN A 13 -14.97 1.40 11.83
C ASN A 13 -14.26 2.09 10.66
N ASP A 14 -15.04 2.88 9.94
CA ASP A 14 -14.73 3.51 8.65
C ASP A 14 -13.95 4.84 8.79
N VAL A 15 -13.11 4.96 9.82
CA VAL A 15 -12.43 6.24 10.13
C VAL A 15 -11.01 6.05 10.64
N SER A 16 -10.75 5.00 11.42
CA SER A 16 -9.42 4.76 11.97
C SER A 16 -9.18 3.31 12.35
N CYS A 17 -7.94 2.82 12.16
CA CYS A 17 -7.53 1.57 12.76
C CYS A 17 -7.38 1.68 14.28
N SER A 18 -7.78 0.64 15.01
CA SER A 18 -7.49 0.56 16.44
C SER A 18 -5.99 0.30 16.72
N LYS A 19 -5.53 0.73 17.89
CA LYS A 19 -4.17 0.40 18.37
C LYS A 19 -3.97 -1.11 18.54
N GLU A 20 -5.03 -1.84 18.87
CA GLU A 20 -4.97 -3.28 19.06
C GLU A 20 -4.79 -4.00 17.72
N LEU A 21 -5.57 -3.61 16.70
CA LEU A 21 -5.43 -4.11 15.32
C LEU A 21 -4.00 -3.95 14.81
N THR A 22 -3.49 -2.72 14.86
CA THR A 22 -2.15 -2.38 14.36
C THR A 22 -1.04 -3.12 15.12
N GLN A 23 -1.12 -3.18 16.45
CA GLN A 23 -0.15 -3.93 17.27
C GLN A 23 -0.20 -5.44 17.01
N ASN A 24 -1.40 -6.00 16.80
CA ASN A 24 -1.57 -7.42 16.50
C ASN A 24 -0.94 -7.77 15.14
N ILE A 25 -1.16 -6.93 14.11
CA ILE A 25 -0.50 -7.11 12.82
C ILE A 25 1.02 -7.09 13.01
N GLU A 26 1.57 -6.04 13.64
CA GLU A 26 3.01 -5.88 13.85
C GLU A 26 3.63 -7.06 14.61
N ASN A 27 2.95 -7.57 15.64
CA ASN A 27 3.38 -8.73 16.41
C ASN A 27 3.43 -10.02 15.58
N ASN A 28 2.61 -10.13 14.53
CA ASN A 28 2.52 -11.33 13.68
C ASN A 28 3.44 -11.30 12.45
N LEU A 29 4.05 -10.15 12.11
CA LEU A 29 4.91 -10.00 10.92
C LEU A 29 6.14 -10.94 10.91
N HIS A 30 6.56 -11.44 12.07
CA HIS A 30 7.66 -12.42 12.14
C HIS A 30 7.35 -13.70 11.35
N LYS A 31 6.08 -14.11 11.29
CA LYS A 31 5.63 -15.28 10.51
C LYS A 31 6.00 -15.16 9.04
N LEU A 32 5.98 -13.95 8.47
CA LEU A 32 6.38 -13.73 7.06
C LEU A 32 7.87 -14.00 6.83
N LYS A 33 8.72 -13.71 7.83
CA LYS A 33 10.14 -14.05 7.76
C LYS A 33 10.38 -15.55 7.82
N GLU A 34 9.58 -16.27 8.59
CA GLU A 34 9.61 -17.74 8.65
C GLU A 34 9.19 -18.37 7.30
N LEU A 35 8.31 -17.70 6.55
CA LEU A 35 7.94 -18.06 5.17
C LEU A 35 9.00 -17.64 4.12
N GLY A 36 10.10 -17.01 4.56
CA GLY A 36 11.23 -16.65 3.70
C GLY A 36 11.22 -15.21 3.19
N ALA A 37 10.30 -14.34 3.64
CA ALA A 37 10.40 -12.92 3.37
C ALA A 37 11.68 -12.35 3.99
N LYS A 38 12.48 -11.64 3.19
CA LYS A 38 13.71 -10.99 3.66
C LYS A 38 13.40 -9.91 4.70
N GLN A 39 12.28 -9.22 4.52
CA GLN A 39 11.76 -8.22 5.42
C GLN A 39 10.24 -8.11 5.22
N ALA A 40 9.51 -7.78 6.28
CA ALA A 40 8.11 -7.43 6.21
C ALA A 40 7.78 -6.33 7.23
N ALA A 41 6.79 -5.50 6.92
CA ALA A 41 6.37 -4.37 7.74
C ALA A 41 4.89 -4.02 7.52
N LEU A 42 4.22 -3.49 8.55
CA LEU A 42 2.99 -2.72 8.43
C LEU A 42 3.38 -1.31 7.95
N THR A 43 3.38 -1.10 6.63
CA THR A 43 3.98 0.08 5.99
C THR A 43 3.06 1.28 6.06
N ASN A 44 1.78 1.12 5.77
CA ASN A 44 0.81 2.22 5.76
C ASN A 44 -0.35 1.92 6.70
N ILE A 45 -0.86 3.00 7.27
CA ILE A 45 -2.12 3.04 8.01
C ILE A 45 -2.78 4.34 7.53
N THR A 46 -3.80 4.23 6.70
CA THR A 46 -4.45 5.36 6.04
C THR A 46 -5.92 5.30 6.44
N GLY A 47 -6.39 6.24 7.27
CA GLY A 47 -7.71 6.12 7.88
C GLY A 47 -7.84 4.78 8.61
N ASP A 48 -8.74 3.93 8.17
CA ASP A 48 -8.97 2.57 8.67
C ASP A 48 -8.34 1.44 7.86
N ASP A 49 -7.73 1.76 6.73
CA ASP A 49 -6.95 0.82 5.94
C ASP A 49 -5.54 0.59 6.47
N VAL A 50 -5.09 -0.65 6.32
CA VAL A 50 -3.73 -1.07 6.60
C VAL A 50 -3.04 -1.61 5.36
N VAL A 51 -1.74 -1.38 5.22
CA VAL A 51 -0.92 -2.02 4.17
C VAL A 51 0.22 -2.80 4.80
N VAL A 52 0.31 -4.08 4.49
CA VAL A 52 1.46 -4.92 4.82
C VAL A 52 2.31 -5.11 3.57
N SER A 53 3.61 -4.83 3.67
CA SER A 53 4.55 -5.02 2.57
C SER A 53 5.70 -5.93 2.97
N ALA A 54 6.20 -6.70 2.01
CA ALA A 54 7.32 -7.62 2.20
C ALA A 54 8.26 -7.66 1.00
N PHE A 55 9.56 -7.83 1.28
CA PHE A 55 10.58 -8.13 0.27
C PHE A 55 10.74 -9.64 0.13
N VAL A 56 10.52 -10.15 -1.08
CA VAL A 56 10.39 -11.59 -1.33
C VAL A 56 11.14 -12.00 -2.59
N GLU A 57 11.67 -13.22 -2.60
CA GLU A 57 12.10 -13.84 -3.84
C GLU A 57 10.88 -14.27 -4.66
N ASP A 58 11.07 -14.35 -5.98
CA ASP A 58 9.95 -14.50 -6.91
C ASP A 58 9.25 -15.86 -6.76
N ASP A 59 9.99 -16.89 -6.36
CA ASP A 59 9.50 -18.25 -6.07
C ASP A 59 8.74 -18.36 -4.74
N LEU A 60 8.88 -17.37 -3.85
CA LEU A 60 8.19 -17.32 -2.55
C LEU A 60 6.98 -16.39 -2.54
N LEU A 61 6.72 -15.68 -3.65
CA LEU A 61 5.66 -14.66 -3.73
C LEU A 61 4.29 -15.19 -3.31
N GLU A 62 3.86 -16.33 -3.85
CA GLU A 62 2.54 -16.90 -3.56
C GLU A 62 2.37 -17.22 -2.07
N ILE A 63 3.37 -17.89 -1.48
CA ILE A 63 3.37 -18.31 -0.08
C ILE A 63 3.38 -17.09 0.85
N VAL A 64 4.17 -16.06 0.51
CA VAL A 64 4.23 -14.85 1.34
C VAL A 64 2.96 -14.02 1.22
N ASN A 65 2.37 -13.89 0.01
CA ASN A 65 1.08 -13.21 -0.15
C ASN A 65 -0.02 -13.91 0.65
N GLU A 66 -0.11 -15.24 0.58
CA GLU A 66 -1.03 -16.02 1.41
C GLU A 66 -0.76 -15.78 2.91
N GLY A 67 0.52 -15.75 3.31
CA GLY A 67 0.94 -15.42 4.67
C GLY A 67 0.48 -14.03 5.12
N ILE A 68 0.56 -13.01 4.26
CA ILE A 68 0.08 -11.66 4.56
C ILE A 68 -1.43 -11.67 4.80
N VAL A 69 -2.19 -12.30 3.90
CA VAL A 69 -3.66 -12.42 4.02
C VAL A 69 -4.05 -13.19 5.29
N ASN A 70 -3.33 -14.24 5.66
CA ASN A 70 -3.57 -14.97 6.90
C ASN A 70 -3.34 -14.10 8.14
N ILE A 71 -2.29 -13.27 8.16
CA ILE A 71 -2.06 -12.32 9.26
C ILE A 71 -3.20 -11.30 9.34
N LEU A 72 -3.60 -10.73 8.21
CA LEU A 72 -4.71 -9.77 8.16
C LEU A 72 -6.00 -10.42 8.69
N ARG A 73 -6.30 -11.64 8.26
CA ARG A 73 -7.47 -12.42 8.71
C ARG A 73 -7.43 -12.75 10.20
N ASP A 74 -6.28 -13.13 10.73
CA ASP A 74 -6.12 -13.46 12.15
C ASP A 74 -6.25 -12.22 13.05
N CYS A 75 -5.92 -11.03 12.52
CA CYS A 75 -5.94 -9.77 13.27
C CYS A 75 -7.21 -8.94 13.05
N ALA A 76 -8.00 -9.27 12.03
CA ALA A 76 -9.18 -8.54 11.60
C ALA A 76 -10.19 -8.29 12.73
N GLU A 77 -10.59 -7.04 12.90
CA GLU A 77 -11.73 -6.69 13.77
C GLU A 77 -13.06 -6.90 13.04
N ASN A 78 -13.04 -6.69 11.72
CA ASN A 78 -14.05 -7.06 10.75
C ASN A 78 -13.33 -7.75 9.57
N LEU A 79 -13.97 -8.74 8.94
CA LEU A 79 -13.37 -9.36 7.76
C LEU A 79 -13.25 -8.38 6.60
N GLY A 80 -14.18 -7.42 6.48
CA GLY A 80 -14.13 -6.36 5.46
C GLY A 80 -13.74 -6.92 4.09
N ASP A 81 -12.68 -6.33 3.53
CA ASP A 81 -12.06 -6.66 2.25
C ASP A 81 -11.68 -8.14 2.09
N LEU A 82 -11.36 -8.83 3.18
CA LEU A 82 -11.00 -10.24 3.13
C LEU A 82 -12.16 -11.12 2.66
N SER A 83 -13.40 -10.63 2.76
CA SER A 83 -14.61 -11.31 2.33
C SER A 83 -14.78 -11.33 0.81
N GLY A 84 -14.20 -10.38 0.10
CA GLY A 84 -14.26 -10.30 -1.37
C GLY A 84 -13.33 -11.26 -2.10
N ILE A 85 -12.37 -11.87 -1.38
CA ILE A 85 -11.41 -12.81 -1.95
C ILE A 85 -12.13 -14.11 -2.35
N SER A 86 -12.12 -14.42 -3.65
CA SER A 86 -12.68 -15.66 -4.18
C SER A 86 -11.67 -16.53 -4.92
N LYS A 87 -11.95 -17.83 -5.03
CA LYS A 87 -11.23 -18.74 -5.93
C LYS A 87 -11.77 -18.70 -7.35
N ASP A 88 -12.99 -18.21 -7.54
CA ASP A 88 -13.65 -18.02 -8.82
C ASP A 88 -13.68 -16.51 -9.16
N GLU A 89 -13.24 -16.17 -10.37
CA GLU A 89 -13.21 -14.79 -10.88
C GLU A 89 -14.60 -14.15 -10.88
N SER A 90 -15.66 -14.94 -11.12
CA SER A 90 -17.04 -14.46 -11.20
C SER A 90 -17.73 -14.27 -9.84
N GLU A 91 -17.14 -14.81 -8.78
CA GLU A 91 -17.63 -14.65 -7.39
C GLU A 91 -16.78 -13.67 -6.58
N ALA A 92 -15.76 -13.06 -7.19
CA ALA A 92 -14.94 -12.05 -6.54
C ALA A 92 -15.77 -10.79 -6.24
N GLY A 93 -15.64 -10.26 -5.02
CA GLY A 93 -16.24 -8.99 -4.60
C GLY A 93 -15.18 -7.91 -4.37
N GLU A 94 -15.63 -6.77 -3.87
CA GLU A 94 -14.77 -5.77 -3.23
C GLU A 94 -13.88 -6.44 -2.18
N GLY A 95 -12.57 -6.32 -2.36
CA GLY A 95 -11.63 -6.94 -1.46
C GLY A 95 -10.25 -6.33 -1.49
N ILE A 96 -9.27 -7.05 -0.95
CA ILE A 96 -7.93 -6.51 -0.72
C ILE A 96 -7.28 -5.88 -1.96
N SER A 97 -6.54 -4.80 -1.76
CA SER A 97 -5.69 -4.23 -2.79
C SER A 97 -4.32 -4.90 -2.82
N TYR A 98 -3.68 -4.92 -3.99
CA TYR A 98 -2.41 -5.60 -4.19
C TYR A 98 -1.53 -4.89 -5.20
N ALA A 99 -0.25 -4.72 -4.87
CA ALA A 99 0.77 -4.20 -5.76
C ALA A 99 2.08 -4.98 -5.60
N GLU A 100 2.83 -5.07 -6.70
CA GLU A 100 4.21 -5.55 -6.68
C GLU A 100 5.10 -4.70 -7.57
N ALA A 101 6.39 -4.70 -7.28
CA ALA A 101 7.42 -4.06 -8.10
C ALA A 101 8.76 -4.80 -7.93
N SER A 102 9.51 -4.91 -9.02
CA SER A 102 10.75 -5.67 -9.09
C SER A 102 11.94 -4.88 -8.51
N PHE A 103 12.92 -5.57 -7.94
CA PHE A 103 14.20 -4.97 -7.58
C PHE A 103 15.28 -5.29 -8.59
N ARG A 104 16.22 -4.36 -8.77
CA ARG A 104 17.40 -4.60 -9.58
C ARG A 104 18.44 -5.35 -8.74
N PRO A 105 18.96 -6.49 -9.21
CA PRO A 105 20.03 -7.20 -8.52
C PRO A 105 21.25 -6.30 -8.29
N GLY A 106 21.85 -6.40 -7.09
CA GLY A 106 23.05 -5.65 -6.72
C GLY A 106 22.80 -4.35 -5.94
N PHE A 107 21.55 -3.96 -5.74
CA PHE A 107 21.17 -2.81 -4.91
C PHE A 107 20.48 -3.25 -3.61
N TYR A 108 20.46 -2.35 -2.61
CA TYR A 108 19.68 -2.58 -1.40
C TYR A 108 18.18 -2.49 -1.70
N PRO A 109 17.32 -3.29 -1.05
CA PRO A 109 15.89 -3.22 -1.26
C PRO A 109 15.31 -2.00 -0.51
N ASP A 110 15.18 -0.89 -1.23
CA ASP A 110 14.52 0.33 -0.76
C ASP A 110 13.26 0.56 -1.59
N ALA A 111 12.14 0.83 -0.93
CA ALA A 111 10.85 1.03 -1.60
C ALA A 111 10.06 2.20 -1.03
N ILE A 112 9.22 2.79 -1.87
CA ILE A 112 8.21 3.78 -1.52
C ILE A 112 6.85 3.12 -1.71
N ILE A 113 5.98 3.23 -0.70
CA ILE A 113 4.65 2.64 -0.67
C ILE A 113 3.64 3.74 -0.37
N LEU A 114 2.63 3.86 -1.22
CA LEU A 114 1.45 4.70 -0.99
C LEU A 114 0.25 3.80 -0.75
N GLY A 115 -0.44 4.00 0.37
CA GLY A 115 -1.73 3.39 0.65
C GLY A 115 -2.81 4.45 0.60
N PHE A 116 -3.83 4.23 -0.22
CA PHE A 116 -4.97 5.12 -0.40
C PHE A 116 -6.18 4.57 0.35
N ASP A 117 -7.07 5.48 0.74
CA ASP A 117 -8.36 5.24 1.36
C ASP A 117 -9.31 6.33 0.82
N THR A 118 -10.61 6.04 0.74
CA THR A 118 -11.61 6.98 0.24
C THR A 118 -12.74 7.26 1.22
N TYR A 119 -13.25 8.49 1.14
CA TYR A 119 -14.50 8.85 1.80
C TYR A 119 -15.40 9.51 0.78
N GLY A 120 -16.15 8.72 -0.01
CA GLY A 120 -16.90 9.22 -1.18
C GLY A 120 -16.00 9.57 -2.37
N GLY A 121 -14.76 9.07 -2.37
CA GLY A 121 -13.73 9.34 -3.38
C GLY A 121 -13.54 8.24 -4.43
N GLU A 122 -14.30 7.16 -4.30
CA GLU A 122 -14.25 5.92 -5.08
C GLU A 122 -14.23 6.19 -6.60
N PRO A 123 -15.02 7.15 -7.15
CA PRO A 123 -15.02 7.40 -8.60
C PRO A 123 -13.71 7.93 -9.19
N PHE A 124 -12.76 8.38 -8.37
CA PHE A 124 -11.52 9.00 -8.87
C PHE A 124 -10.23 8.54 -8.16
N VAL A 125 -10.31 7.72 -7.11
CA VAL A 125 -9.11 7.21 -6.39
C VAL A 125 -8.12 6.48 -7.29
N ALA A 126 -8.61 5.69 -8.25
CA ALA A 126 -7.76 5.01 -9.22
C ALA A 126 -6.96 6.00 -10.10
N ASP A 127 -7.56 7.14 -10.46
CA ASP A 127 -6.87 8.20 -11.22
C ASP A 127 -5.78 8.87 -10.37
N VAL A 128 -6.04 9.07 -9.07
CA VAL A 128 -5.06 9.59 -8.11
C VAL A 128 -3.88 8.63 -8.00
N ALA A 129 -4.11 7.34 -7.73
CA ALA A 129 -3.06 6.33 -7.63
C ALA A 129 -2.27 6.22 -8.95
N ASN A 130 -2.96 6.21 -10.09
CA ASN A 130 -2.34 6.20 -11.41
C ASN A 130 -1.50 7.44 -11.70
N SER A 131 -1.85 8.60 -11.17
CA SER A 131 -1.04 9.81 -11.30
C SER A 131 0.31 9.66 -10.59
N ALA A 132 0.33 9.04 -9.40
CA ALA A 132 1.56 8.75 -8.67
C ALA A 132 2.45 7.74 -9.42
N ILE A 133 1.86 6.66 -9.95
CA ILE A 133 2.58 5.67 -10.78
C ILE A 133 3.22 6.34 -11.99
N LYS A 134 2.44 7.14 -12.73
CA LYS A 134 2.92 7.85 -13.94
C LYS A 134 4.02 8.86 -13.61
N ALA A 135 3.97 9.50 -12.44
CA ALA A 135 4.99 10.46 -12.01
C ALA A 135 6.33 9.81 -11.68
N ALA A 136 6.32 8.61 -11.08
CA ALA A 136 7.55 7.85 -10.82
C ALA A 136 8.15 7.27 -12.11
N ARG A 137 7.29 6.75 -13.00
CA ARG A 137 7.72 5.94 -14.15
C ARG A 137 8.76 6.67 -15.02
N GLY A 138 9.92 6.04 -15.17
CA GLY A 138 11.02 6.55 -15.99
C GLY A 138 11.90 7.61 -15.33
N MET A 139 11.72 7.89 -14.03
CA MET A 139 12.66 8.70 -13.25
C MET A 139 14.00 7.98 -13.06
N ASP A 140 15.08 8.76 -12.98
CA ASP A 140 16.41 8.23 -12.66
C ASP A 140 16.43 7.50 -11.32
N ASN A 141 17.15 6.38 -11.26
CA ASN A 141 17.31 5.50 -10.09
C ASN A 141 16.00 4.84 -9.58
N LEU A 142 14.89 4.97 -10.31
CA LEU A 142 13.75 4.06 -10.15
C LEU A 142 14.10 2.73 -10.82
N THR A 143 13.97 1.62 -10.10
CA THR A 143 14.03 0.29 -10.74
C THR A 143 12.71 -0.04 -11.39
N ASP A 144 11.63 0.00 -10.63
CA ASP A 144 10.30 -0.43 -11.06
C ASP A 144 9.21 0.29 -10.25
N VAL A 145 8.00 0.31 -10.78
CA VAL A 145 6.81 0.83 -10.12
C VAL A 145 5.62 -0.04 -10.49
N SER A 146 4.69 -0.23 -9.56
CA SER A 146 3.50 -1.06 -9.76
C SER A 146 2.74 -0.71 -11.04
N ASP A 147 2.06 -1.73 -11.58
CA ASP A 147 1.17 -1.56 -12.72
C ASP A 147 0.08 -0.52 -12.46
N LEU A 148 -0.45 0.05 -13.54
CA LEU A 148 -1.58 0.95 -13.44
C LEU A 148 -2.80 0.23 -12.84
N ILE A 149 -3.52 0.95 -12.00
CA ILE A 149 -4.81 0.51 -11.45
C ILE A 149 -5.84 0.54 -12.57
N GLU A 150 -6.48 -0.60 -12.81
CA GLU A 150 -7.50 -0.80 -13.84
C GLU A 150 -8.77 -1.33 -13.17
N ALA A 151 -9.94 -0.85 -13.61
CA ALA A 151 -11.23 -1.34 -13.14
C ALA A 151 -11.55 -2.72 -13.75
N LYS A 152 -10.89 -3.76 -13.23
CA LYS A 152 -11.08 -5.16 -13.64
C LYS A 152 -10.82 -6.10 -12.47
N THR A 153 -11.38 -7.30 -12.55
CA THR A 153 -11.03 -8.39 -11.63
C THR A 153 -9.53 -8.69 -11.71
N LYS A 154 -8.90 -8.87 -10.55
CA LYS A 154 -7.46 -9.10 -10.43
C LYS A 154 -7.19 -10.42 -9.72
N LYS A 155 -6.33 -11.26 -10.31
CA LYS A 155 -5.78 -12.43 -9.64
C LYS A 155 -4.55 -12.05 -8.84
N ILE A 156 -4.58 -12.31 -7.53
CA ILE A 156 -3.46 -12.13 -6.61
C ILE A 156 -2.75 -13.48 -6.43
N PRO A 157 -1.44 -13.58 -6.76
CA PRO A 157 -0.68 -14.82 -6.65
C PRO A 157 -0.75 -15.40 -5.23
N GLY A 158 -1.07 -16.69 -5.11
CA GLY A 158 -1.22 -17.42 -3.84
C GLY A 158 -2.50 -17.14 -3.05
N VAL A 159 -3.33 -16.18 -3.48
CA VAL A 159 -4.50 -15.73 -2.70
C VAL A 159 -5.82 -16.08 -3.39
N GLY A 160 -6.07 -15.51 -4.58
CA GLY A 160 -7.37 -15.61 -5.23
C GLY A 160 -7.66 -14.44 -6.16
N TYR A 161 -8.93 -14.19 -6.42
CA TYR A 161 -9.44 -13.07 -7.21
C TYR A 161 -10.13 -12.05 -6.31
N VAL A 162 -9.96 -10.77 -6.66
CA VAL A 162 -10.71 -9.62 -6.12
C VAL A 162 -11.32 -8.86 -7.30
N SER A 163 -12.49 -8.25 -7.11
CA SER A 163 -13.25 -7.62 -8.19
C SER A 163 -12.71 -6.24 -8.56
N SER A 164 -13.37 -5.58 -9.52
CA SER A 164 -13.11 -4.18 -9.86
C SER A 164 -13.70 -3.18 -8.86
N GLU A 165 -14.41 -3.64 -7.83
CA GLU A 165 -15.04 -2.81 -6.81
C GLU A 165 -14.05 -2.38 -5.73
N THR A 166 -12.89 -3.04 -5.58
CA THR A 166 -11.80 -2.59 -4.70
C THR A 166 -11.39 -1.15 -5.01
N ASP A 167 -11.48 -0.29 -4.01
CA ASP A 167 -11.37 1.17 -4.10
C ASP A 167 -10.26 1.77 -3.24
N ASP A 168 -9.51 0.96 -2.50
CA ASP A 168 -8.36 1.40 -1.68
C ASP A 168 -7.01 0.96 -2.28
N PRO A 169 -6.57 1.55 -3.41
CA PRO A 169 -5.40 1.08 -4.13
C PRO A 169 -4.13 1.21 -3.28
N VAL A 170 -3.17 0.34 -3.57
CA VAL A 170 -1.80 0.44 -3.08
C VAL A 170 -0.86 0.63 -4.27
N VAL A 171 0.12 1.50 -4.11
CA VAL A 171 1.16 1.77 -5.11
C VAL A 171 2.52 1.52 -4.49
N VAL A 172 3.40 0.85 -5.24
CA VAL A 172 4.76 0.57 -4.78
C VAL A 172 5.78 0.95 -5.85
N ALA A 173 6.87 1.58 -5.44
CA ALA A 173 8.01 1.92 -6.28
C ALA A 173 9.31 1.44 -5.63
N THR A 174 10.20 0.82 -6.40
CA THR A 174 11.51 0.33 -5.94
C THR A 174 12.61 1.27 -6.40
N VAL A 175 13.57 1.56 -5.52
CA VAL A 175 14.60 2.57 -5.73
C VAL A 175 15.98 1.95 -5.64
N GLU A 176 16.87 2.30 -6.58
CA GLU A 176 18.25 1.79 -6.62
C GLU A 176 19.15 2.50 -5.59
N ASN A 177 18.95 3.79 -5.39
CA ASN A 177 19.79 4.62 -4.53
C ASN A 177 18.95 5.39 -3.50
N ILE A 178 19.29 5.20 -2.23
CA ILE A 178 18.71 5.90 -1.07
C ILE A 178 18.57 7.41 -1.26
N GLU A 179 19.52 8.07 -1.93
CA GLU A 179 19.47 9.52 -2.19
C GLU A 179 18.31 9.93 -3.10
N SER A 180 17.80 9.00 -3.92
CA SER A 180 16.70 9.22 -4.86
C SER A 180 15.31 8.99 -4.23
N VAL A 181 15.23 8.37 -3.06
CA VAL A 181 13.95 8.11 -2.36
C VAL A 181 13.19 9.42 -2.18
N GLY A 182 13.86 10.48 -1.70
CA GLY A 182 13.22 11.77 -1.48
C GLY A 182 12.71 12.42 -2.77
N VAL A 183 13.40 12.25 -3.89
CA VAL A 183 13.03 12.84 -5.19
C VAL A 183 11.84 12.10 -5.77
N ILE A 184 11.93 10.77 -5.87
CA ILE A 184 10.87 9.91 -6.42
C ILE A 184 9.60 10.01 -5.56
N ALA A 185 9.73 9.91 -4.22
CA ALA A 185 8.58 10.04 -3.33
C ALA A 185 7.91 11.41 -3.45
N SER A 186 8.69 12.50 -3.52
CA SER A 186 8.10 13.85 -3.67
C SER A 186 7.36 14.01 -5.00
N ALA A 187 7.84 13.39 -6.07
CA ALA A 187 7.14 13.38 -7.36
C ALA A 187 5.82 12.61 -7.29
N MET A 188 5.83 11.41 -6.70
CA MET A 188 4.63 10.59 -6.50
C MET A 188 3.59 11.30 -5.62
N ILE A 189 4.02 11.80 -4.46
CA ILE A 189 3.17 12.54 -3.51
C ILE A 189 2.62 13.81 -4.17
N GLY A 190 3.47 14.58 -4.86
CA GLY A 190 3.07 15.81 -5.53
C GLY A 190 2.06 15.58 -6.66
N ALA A 191 2.23 14.50 -7.43
CA ALA A 191 1.28 14.11 -8.46
C ALA A 191 -0.07 13.70 -7.87
N ALA A 192 -0.07 12.90 -6.79
CA ALA A 192 -1.29 12.53 -6.08
C ALA A 192 -2.02 13.77 -5.54
N LEU A 193 -1.32 14.67 -4.85
CA LEU A 193 -1.87 15.92 -4.31
C LEU A 193 -2.34 16.91 -5.39
N GLY A 194 -1.87 16.78 -6.63
CA GLY A 194 -2.34 17.59 -7.76
C GLY A 194 -3.77 17.28 -8.18
N ASN A 195 -4.35 16.17 -7.70
CA ASN A 195 -5.73 15.78 -7.98
C ASN A 195 -6.72 16.49 -7.06
N LYS A 196 -7.99 16.47 -7.46
CA LYS A 196 -9.08 17.09 -6.72
C LYS A 196 -9.30 16.38 -5.38
N ASN A 197 -9.49 17.15 -4.31
CA ASN A 197 -9.89 16.66 -2.97
C ASN A 197 -9.04 15.48 -2.47
N THR A 198 -7.74 15.52 -2.73
CA THR A 198 -6.80 14.49 -2.29
C THR A 198 -5.91 15.05 -1.19
N TYR A 199 -5.78 14.30 -0.09
CA TYR A 199 -5.02 14.74 1.08
C TYR A 199 -3.96 13.72 1.47
N LEU A 200 -2.73 14.21 1.67
CA LEU A 200 -1.66 13.43 2.29
C LEU A 200 -1.83 13.49 3.81
N VAL A 201 -1.89 12.33 4.45
CA VAL A 201 -2.03 12.18 5.91
C VAL A 201 -0.80 11.48 6.50
N GLU A 202 -0.48 11.79 7.76
CA GLU A 202 0.51 11.03 8.51
C GLU A 202 -0.02 9.62 8.81
N ARG A 203 0.87 8.62 8.84
CA ARG A 203 0.54 7.22 9.09
C ARG A 203 -0.21 7.08 10.42
N GLY A 204 -1.40 6.48 10.38
CA GLY A 204 -2.23 6.23 11.56
C GLY A 204 -3.08 7.43 11.99
N THR A 205 -3.14 8.47 11.18
CA THR A 205 -4.06 9.59 11.40
C THR A 205 -5.49 9.17 11.07
N THR A 206 -6.42 9.46 11.97
CA THR A 206 -7.86 9.30 11.75
C THR A 206 -8.33 10.08 10.51
N CYS A 207 -9.22 9.47 9.73
CA CYS A 207 -9.88 10.10 8.59
C CYS A 207 -10.71 11.31 9.07
N ASN A 208 -10.16 12.52 8.86
CA ASN A 208 -10.77 13.79 9.25
C ASN A 208 -10.96 14.68 8.02
N VAL A 209 -11.50 14.12 6.93
CA VAL A 209 -11.75 14.84 5.67
C VAL A 209 -13.25 14.96 5.39
N LEU A 210 -13.60 15.87 4.47
CA LEU A 210 -14.98 16.00 4.00
C LEU A 210 -15.32 14.83 3.05
N PRO A 211 -16.58 14.35 3.02
CA PRO A 211 -17.05 13.44 1.98
C PRO A 211 -16.77 13.96 0.57
N GLY A 212 -16.50 13.05 -0.36
CA GLY A 212 -16.02 13.37 -1.71
C GLY A 212 -14.51 13.55 -1.80
N SER A 213 -13.74 12.86 -0.94
CA SER A 213 -12.28 13.01 -0.81
C SER A 213 -11.55 11.67 -0.89
N VAL A 214 -10.28 11.75 -1.25
CA VAL A 214 -9.31 10.65 -1.16
C VAL A 214 -8.24 11.06 -0.15
N ILE A 215 -7.85 10.14 0.72
CA ILE A 215 -6.68 10.31 1.57
C ILE A 215 -5.62 9.28 1.20
N PHE A 216 -4.36 9.60 1.48
CA PHE A 216 -3.29 8.63 1.32
C PHE A 216 -2.17 8.88 2.32
N SER A 217 -1.54 7.81 2.76
CA SER A 217 -0.28 7.87 3.51
C SER A 217 0.88 7.43 2.61
N ALA A 218 2.08 7.91 2.91
CA ALA A 218 3.27 7.63 2.13
C ALA A 218 4.39 7.13 3.03
N THR A 219 4.98 5.98 2.70
CA THR A 219 5.99 5.32 3.51
C THR A 219 7.21 5.00 2.67
N ALA A 220 8.41 5.23 3.20
CA ALA A 220 9.61 4.58 2.72
C ALA A 220 9.93 3.37 3.59
N LEU A 221 10.09 2.21 2.96
CA LEU A 221 10.55 0.97 3.60
C LEU A 221 12.01 0.74 3.23
N MET A 222 12.90 0.93 4.21
CA MET A 222 14.34 0.97 3.96
C MET A 222 15.11 0.29 5.10
N ASN A 223 15.83 -0.78 4.78
CA ASN A 223 16.67 -1.52 5.73
C ASN A 223 15.99 -1.82 7.08
N GLY A 224 14.82 -2.44 7.08
CA GLY A 224 14.04 -2.69 8.30
C GLY A 224 13.10 -1.57 8.74
N ASN A 225 13.38 -0.32 8.33
CA ASN A 225 12.71 0.86 8.88
C ASN A 225 11.50 1.28 8.04
N VAL A 226 10.43 1.63 8.73
CA VAL A 226 9.23 2.25 8.19
C VAL A 226 9.33 3.74 8.48
N ILE A 227 9.46 4.55 7.44
CA ILE A 227 9.61 6.01 7.55
C ILE A 227 8.37 6.65 6.95
N ASP A 228 7.59 7.34 7.78
CA ASP A 228 6.49 8.17 7.31
C ASP A 228 7.02 9.37 6.52
N LEU A 229 6.68 9.43 5.24
CA LEU A 229 7.11 10.45 4.30
C LEU A 229 6.23 11.72 4.34
N ALA A 230 5.05 11.67 4.97
CA ALA A 230 4.22 12.85 5.16
C ALA A 230 4.97 13.90 5.99
N VAL A 231 5.59 13.49 7.09
CA VAL A 231 6.33 14.38 8.00
C VAL A 231 7.45 15.17 7.28
N PRO A 232 8.43 14.55 6.59
CA PRO A 232 9.45 15.30 5.87
C PRO A 232 8.90 16.07 4.67
N PHE A 233 7.87 15.56 3.97
CA PHE A 233 7.26 16.27 2.85
C PHE A 233 6.60 17.57 3.30
N GLN A 234 5.79 17.53 4.36
CA GLN A 234 5.15 18.69 4.97
C GLN A 234 6.18 19.73 5.42
N ASN A 235 7.25 19.28 6.07
CA ASN A 235 8.31 20.16 6.55
C ASN A 235 9.05 20.89 5.41
N LYS A 236 9.29 20.22 4.28
CA LYS A 236 10.00 20.80 3.14
C LYS A 236 9.12 21.72 2.30
N THR A 237 7.87 21.34 2.08
CA THR A 237 6.96 22.04 1.15
C THR A 237 6.17 23.17 1.82
N ARG A 238 5.90 23.05 3.13
CA ARG A 238 4.99 23.94 3.88
C ARG A 238 3.57 24.02 3.31
N ILE A 239 3.16 23.05 2.49
CA ILE A 239 1.83 23.02 1.83
C ILE A 239 0.71 22.67 2.83
N LEU A 240 1.04 22.05 3.96
CA LEU A 240 0.08 21.52 4.93
C LEU A 240 0.22 22.16 6.33
N ARG A 241 0.74 23.40 6.42
CA ARG A 241 0.82 24.17 7.67
C ARG A 241 -0.29 25.20 7.81
#